data_AF-A0A2E7A955-F1
#
_entry.id   AF-A0A2E7A955-F1
#
_cell.length_a   1.000
_cell.length_b   1.000
_cell.length_c   1.000
_cell.angle_alpha   90.00
_cell.angle_beta   90.00
_cell.angle_gamma   90.00
#
_symmetry.space_group_name_H-M   'P 1'
#
loop_
_entity.id
_entity.type
_entity.pdbx_description
1 polymer ?
#
loop_
_entity_poly.entity_id
_entity_poly.type
_entity_poly.pdbx_seq_one_letter_code
_entity_poly.pdbx_strand_id
1 'polypeptide(L)'
;MSSFWTPSGEHEVPGDNGETGDRNQTFAEPQDSQVDPETAAAMEQQLREAQEQLLSVPAGQIVANHVIGLFELAALHLRVDPPNLEEARLPIDAMGILVEQLGDQLPEHQTLSAALHQIRLAFVEVQNQPDEDDQ
;
A
#
# COMPACT_ATOMS: atom_id res chain seq x y z
N MET A 1 -3.55 21.50 10.81
CA MET A 1 -2.75 20.81 11.86
C MET A 1 -2.67 19.36 11.43
N SER A 2 -1.51 18.92 10.97
CA SER A 2 -1.32 17.58 10.42
C SER A 2 -0.59 16.73 11.45
N SER A 3 -1.32 15.83 12.12
CA SER A 3 -0.75 14.83 13.03
C SER A 3 -0.22 13.66 12.19
N PHE A 4 1.07 13.32 12.34
CA PHE A 4 1.62 12.10 11.78
C PHE A 4 1.43 10.98 12.81
N TRP A 5 0.71 9.93 12.41
CA TRP A 5 0.57 8.75 13.24
C TRP A 5 1.85 7.91 13.17
N THR A 6 2.47 7.64 14.32
CA THR A 6 3.47 6.59 14.49
C THR A 6 2.90 5.45 15.34
N PRO A 7 3.33 4.19 15.18
CA PRO A 7 2.81 3.06 15.96
C PRO A 7 2.99 3.19 17.50
N SER A 8 3.72 4.20 17.98
CA SER A 8 3.90 4.51 19.40
C SER A 8 3.09 5.73 19.89
N GLY A 9 2.22 6.32 19.07
CA GLY A 9 1.35 7.45 19.43
C GLY A 9 1.46 8.65 18.49
N GLU A 10 0.50 9.58 18.61
CA GLU A 10 0.45 10.83 17.84
C GLU A 10 1.57 11.78 18.24
N HIS A 11 2.35 12.24 17.26
CA HIS A 11 3.38 13.26 17.46
C HIS A 11 2.98 14.53 16.70
N GLU A 12 2.73 15.63 17.42
CA GLU A 12 2.45 16.91 16.79
C GLU A 12 3.73 17.49 16.15
N VAL A 13 3.56 18.02 14.93
CA VAL A 13 4.61 18.77 14.24
C VAL A 13 4.52 20.23 14.70
N PRO A 14 5.59 20.83 15.27
CA PRO A 14 5.56 22.23 15.68
C PRO A 14 5.26 23.13 14.48
N GLY A 15 4.16 23.90 14.56
CA GLY A 15 3.83 24.92 13.58
C GLY A 15 4.73 26.13 13.73
N ASP A 16 5.41 26.51 12.65
CA ASP A 16 6.24 27.70 12.55
C ASP A 16 5.37 28.97 12.69
N ASN A 17 5.31 29.52 13.90
CA ASN A 17 4.83 30.87 14.15
C ASN A 17 6.04 31.74 14.46
N GLY A 18 6.39 32.58 13.49
CA GLY A 18 7.63 33.32 13.43
C GLY A 18 7.94 34.19 14.64
N GLU A 19 9.19 34.09 15.09
CA GLU A 19 9.94 35.20 15.67
C GLU A 19 11.28 35.31 14.95
N THR A 20 11.46 36.42 14.23
CA THR A 20 12.73 36.86 13.66
C THR A 20 13.71 37.20 14.78
N GLY A 21 14.54 36.24 15.16
CA GLY A 21 15.65 36.42 16.09
C GLY A 21 16.89 35.68 15.58
N ASP A 22 17.88 36.47 15.16
CA ASP A 22 19.30 36.12 14.96
C ASP A 22 19.63 34.90 14.05
N ARG A 23 19.78 35.17 12.75
CA ARG A 23 20.31 34.20 11.77
C ARG A 23 21.82 34.04 11.89
N ASN A 24 22.27 33.51 13.02
CA ASN A 24 23.52 32.75 13.06
C ASN A 24 23.26 31.34 13.58
N GLN A 25 22.23 30.69 13.02
CA GLN A 25 22.17 29.23 13.00
C GLN A 25 23.27 28.76 12.05
N THR A 26 24.43 28.54 12.64
CA THR A 26 25.45 27.65 12.09
C THR A 26 24.70 26.43 11.60
N PHE A 27 24.71 26.17 10.29
CA PHE A 27 24.40 24.85 9.79
C PHE A 27 25.42 23.93 10.47
N ALA A 28 25.02 23.31 11.57
CA ALA A 28 25.73 22.19 12.11
C ALA A 28 25.65 21.15 10.99
N GLU A 29 26.77 20.97 10.28
CA GLU A 29 27.01 19.78 9.49
C GLU A 29 26.53 18.58 10.31
N PRO A 30 25.87 17.58 9.69
CA PRO A 30 25.48 16.40 10.42
C PRO A 30 26.76 15.87 11.05
N GLN A 31 26.89 16.02 12.37
CA GLN A 31 28.00 15.46 13.09
C GLN A 31 27.92 13.98 12.77
N ASP A 32 28.99 13.45 12.16
CA ASP A 32 29.27 12.02 12.00
C ASP A 32 29.13 11.40 13.38
N SER A 33 27.89 11.12 13.76
CA SER A 33 27.53 10.49 15.01
C SER A 33 27.80 9.04 14.71
N GLN A 34 29.07 8.66 14.87
CA GLN A 34 29.50 7.27 14.82
C GLN A 34 28.54 6.53 15.75
N VAL A 35 27.62 5.78 15.14
CA VAL A 35 26.66 4.97 15.87
C VAL A 35 27.51 4.10 16.78
N ASP A 36 27.32 4.24 18.09
CA ASP A 36 28.09 3.46 19.05
C ASP A 36 27.91 1.96 18.71
N PRO A 37 28.99 1.16 18.74
CA PRO A 37 28.95 -0.23 18.31
C PRO A 37 27.89 -1.07 19.03
N GLU A 38 27.51 -0.74 20.27
CA GLU A 38 26.41 -1.43 20.96
C GLU A 38 25.05 -1.10 20.33
N THR A 39 24.82 0.16 19.97
CA THR A 39 23.59 0.61 19.30
C THR A 39 23.49 0.03 17.89
N ALA A 40 24.61 -0.06 17.17
CA ALA A 40 24.65 -0.70 15.85
C ALA A 40 24.30 -2.20 15.94
N ALA A 41 24.88 -2.92 16.90
CA ALA A 41 24.59 -4.33 17.13
C ALA A 41 23.13 -4.59 17.56
N ALA A 42 22.56 -3.72 18.40
CA ALA A 42 21.15 -3.80 18.79
C ALA A 42 20.21 -3.56 17.59
N MET A 43 20.53 -2.60 16.72
CA MET A 43 19.77 -2.34 15.50
C MET A 43 19.82 -3.52 14.52
N GLU A 44 21.00 -4.13 14.32
CA GLU A 44 21.14 -5.34 13.51
C GLU A 44 20.31 -6.52 14.05
N GLN A 45 20.31 -6.70 15.38
CA GLN A 45 19.52 -7.75 16.02
C GLN A 45 18.02 -7.54 15.82
N GLN A 46 17.53 -6.30 15.96
CA GLN A 46 16.13 -5.96 15.67
C GLN A 46 15.75 -6.22 14.20
N LEU A 47 16.62 -5.86 13.25
CA LEU A 47 16.39 -6.13 11.83
C LEU A 47 16.35 -7.63 11.53
N ARG A 48 17.16 -8.44 12.22
CA ARG A 48 17.15 -9.90 12.08
C ARG A 48 15.86 -10.51 12.63
N GLU A 49 15.44 -10.08 13.82
CA GLU A 49 14.19 -10.54 14.43
C GLU A 49 12.97 -10.17 13.57
N ALA A 50 12.95 -8.97 12.99
CA ALA A 50 11.90 -8.56 12.05
C ALA A 50 11.89 -9.43 10.76
N GLN A 51 13.08 -9.77 10.22
CA GLN A 51 13.19 -10.67 9.07
C GLN A 51 12.69 -12.08 9.39
N GLU A 52 13.04 -12.63 10.56
CA GLU A 52 12.59 -13.95 11.01
C GLU A 52 11.06 -14.00 11.16
N GLN A 53 10.46 -12.93 11.68
CA GLN A 53 9.00 -12.80 11.76
C GLN A 53 8.35 -12.78 10.37
N LEU A 54 8.93 -12.05 9.39
CA LEU A 54 8.40 -12.05 8.02
C LEU A 54 8.49 -13.43 7.35
N LEU A 55 9.58 -14.16 7.58
CA LEU A 55 9.75 -15.52 7.07
C LEU A 55 8.82 -16.54 7.74
N SER A 56 8.23 -16.21 8.89
CA SER A 56 7.27 -17.08 9.57
C SER A 56 5.90 -17.13 8.86
N VAL A 57 5.59 -16.13 8.03
CA VAL A 57 4.33 -16.08 7.28
C VAL A 57 4.53 -16.79 5.93
N PRO A 58 3.67 -17.77 5.57
CA PRO A 58 3.73 -18.41 4.27
C PRO A 58 3.60 -17.37 3.14
N ALA A 59 4.51 -17.40 2.17
CA ALA A 59 4.52 -16.45 1.05
C ALA A 59 3.18 -16.41 0.30
N GLY A 60 2.50 -17.55 0.15
CA GLY A 60 1.18 -17.63 -0.47
C GLY A 60 0.12 -16.77 0.23
N GLN A 61 0.19 -16.62 1.56
CA GLN A 61 -0.72 -15.76 2.32
C GLN A 61 -0.50 -14.28 2.01
N ILE A 62 0.77 -13.86 1.89
CA ILE A 62 1.15 -12.49 1.53
C ILE A 62 0.72 -12.19 0.10
N VAL A 63 1.00 -13.11 -0.84
CA VAL A 63 0.59 -12.95 -2.24
C VAL A 63 -0.94 -12.89 -2.36
N ALA A 64 -1.69 -13.76 -1.67
CA ALA A 64 -3.15 -13.70 -1.66
C ALA A 64 -3.67 -12.36 -1.11
N ASN A 65 -3.04 -11.83 -0.05
CA ASN A 65 -3.37 -10.50 0.45
C ASN A 65 -3.13 -9.40 -0.60
N HIS A 66 -2.07 -9.50 -1.40
CA HIS A 66 -1.86 -8.56 -2.52
C HIS A 66 -2.90 -8.72 -3.64
N VAL A 67 -3.36 -9.95 -3.93
CA VAL A 67 -4.46 -10.19 -4.87
C VAL A 67 -5.75 -9.49 -4.40
N ILE A 68 -6.03 -9.51 -3.09
CA ILE A 68 -7.15 -8.75 -2.52
C ILE A 68 -6.96 -7.25 -2.73
N GLY A 69 -5.75 -6.72 -2.50
CA GLY A 69 -5.44 -5.31 -2.76
C GLY A 69 -5.65 -4.89 -4.22
N LEU A 70 -5.33 -5.76 -5.20
CA LEU A 70 -5.63 -5.52 -6.62
C LEU A 70 -7.14 -5.47 -6.88
N PHE A 71 -7.91 -6.36 -6.27
CA PHE A 71 -9.38 -6.34 -6.35
C PHE A 71 -9.96 -5.03 -5.81
N GLU A 72 -9.50 -4.58 -4.64
CA GLU A 72 -9.95 -3.32 -4.02
C GLU A 72 -9.60 -2.11 -4.88
N LEU A 73 -8.39 -2.08 -5.44
CA LEU A 73 -7.95 -1.00 -6.33
C LEU A 73 -8.81 -0.94 -7.60
N ALA A 74 -9.08 -2.07 -8.24
CA ALA A 74 -9.99 -2.15 -9.38
C ALA A 74 -11.39 -1.65 -9.01
N ALA A 75 -11.94 -2.11 -7.89
CA ALA A 75 -13.26 -1.71 -7.43
C ALA A 75 -13.35 -0.21 -7.12
N LEU A 76 -12.28 0.39 -6.60
CA LEU A 76 -12.21 1.83 -6.35
C LEU A 76 -12.31 2.62 -7.66
N HIS A 77 -11.53 2.25 -8.69
CA HIS A 77 -11.59 2.91 -10.00
C HIS A 77 -12.91 2.70 -10.75
N LEU A 78 -13.64 1.61 -10.50
CA LEU A 78 -14.98 1.40 -11.04
C LEU A 78 -16.07 2.21 -10.31
N ARG A 79 -15.83 2.65 -9.07
CA ARG A 79 -16.83 3.35 -8.23
C ARG A 79 -16.68 4.86 -8.22
N VAL A 80 -15.57 5.41 -8.70
CA VAL A 80 -15.44 6.85 -8.88
C VAL A 80 -16.40 7.35 -9.94
N ASP A 81 -16.75 8.63 -9.89
CA ASP A 81 -17.70 9.27 -10.81
C ASP A 81 -17.02 10.46 -11.53
N PRO A 82 -16.76 10.38 -12.86
CA PRO A 82 -17.07 9.25 -13.74
C PRO A 82 -16.13 8.04 -13.50
N PRO A 83 -16.58 6.79 -13.78
CA PRO A 83 -15.76 5.60 -13.63
C PRO A 83 -14.49 5.64 -14.50
N ASN A 84 -13.35 5.21 -13.93
CA ASN A 84 -12.10 5.15 -14.67
C ASN A 84 -11.80 3.72 -15.12
N LEU A 85 -12.28 3.38 -16.31
CA LEU A 85 -12.09 2.05 -16.91
C LEU A 85 -10.63 1.75 -17.27
N GLU A 86 -9.84 2.76 -17.65
CA GLU A 86 -8.44 2.57 -18.01
C GLU A 86 -7.63 2.12 -16.79
N GLU A 87 -7.77 2.84 -15.67
CA GLU A 87 -7.08 2.53 -14.41
C GLU A 87 -7.65 1.27 -13.73
N ALA A 88 -8.94 0.97 -13.89
CA ALA A 88 -9.52 -0.28 -13.36
C ALA A 88 -9.00 -1.53 -14.08
N ARG A 89 -8.60 -1.42 -15.36
CA ARG A 89 -8.21 -2.56 -16.18
C ARG A 89 -6.92 -3.22 -15.70
N LEU A 90 -5.89 -2.42 -15.42
CA LEU A 90 -4.57 -2.93 -15.01
C LEU A 90 -4.63 -3.87 -13.79
N PRO A 91 -5.26 -3.51 -12.65
CA PRO A 91 -5.37 -4.40 -11.51
C PRO A 91 -6.23 -5.63 -11.78
N ILE A 92 -7.26 -5.55 -12.62
CA ILE A 92 -8.07 -6.73 -13.02
C ILE A 92 -7.23 -7.72 -13.83
N ASP A 93 -6.44 -7.23 -14.78
CA ASP A 93 -5.56 -8.07 -15.60
C ASP A 93 -4.45 -8.70 -14.75
N ALA A 94 -3.83 -7.93 -13.84
CA ALA A 94 -2.83 -8.42 -12.90
C ALA A 94 -3.41 -9.50 -11.96
N MET A 95 -4.61 -9.27 -11.41
CA MET A 95 -5.33 -10.25 -10.61
C MET A 95 -5.59 -11.53 -11.42
N GLY A 96 -5.99 -11.39 -12.68
CA GLY A 96 -6.20 -12.49 -13.62
C GLY A 96 -4.97 -13.38 -13.77
N ILE A 97 -3.81 -12.76 -14.08
CA ILE A 97 -2.54 -13.47 -14.22
C ILE A 97 -2.20 -14.23 -12.94
N LEU A 98 -2.29 -13.58 -11.77
CA LEU A 98 -1.92 -14.20 -10.51
C LEU A 98 -2.84 -15.37 -10.15
N VAL A 99 -4.15 -15.16 -10.19
CA VAL A 99 -5.13 -16.18 -9.77
C VAL A 99 -5.12 -17.36 -10.74
N GLU A 100 -5.19 -17.11 -12.04
CA GLU A 100 -5.30 -18.19 -13.04
C GLU A 100 -4.00 -18.99 -13.20
N GLN A 101 -2.83 -18.36 -13.04
CA GLN A 101 -1.55 -19.05 -13.22
C GLN A 101 -1.01 -19.71 -11.95
N LEU A 102 -1.28 -19.13 -10.78
CA LEU A 102 -0.79 -19.70 -9.51
C LEU A 102 -1.70 -20.80 -8.98
N GLY A 103 -3.01 -20.73 -9.25
CA GLY A 103 -3.93 -21.82 -8.93
C GLY A 103 -3.90 -22.19 -7.44
N ASP A 104 -3.76 -23.49 -7.17
CA ASP A 104 -3.72 -24.06 -5.82
C ASP A 104 -2.51 -23.63 -4.96
N GLN A 105 -1.53 -22.90 -5.52
CA GLN A 105 -0.46 -22.27 -4.71
C GLN A 105 -0.98 -21.10 -3.87
N LEU A 106 -2.10 -20.48 -4.27
CA LEU A 106 -2.74 -19.43 -3.51
C LEU A 106 -3.72 -20.05 -2.50
N PRO A 107 -3.67 -19.63 -1.23
CA PRO A 107 -4.73 -19.96 -0.29
C PRO A 107 -6.06 -19.40 -0.81
N GLU A 108 -7.13 -20.15 -0.58
CA GLU A 108 -8.49 -19.75 -0.97
C GLU A 108 -8.64 -19.42 -2.47
N HIS A 109 -7.88 -20.09 -3.34
CA HIS A 109 -7.91 -19.89 -4.79
C HIS A 109 -9.33 -19.81 -5.38
N GLN A 110 -10.25 -20.67 -4.92
CA GLN A 110 -11.64 -20.66 -5.38
C GLN A 110 -12.38 -19.35 -5.06
N THR A 111 -12.13 -18.79 -3.87
CA THR A 111 -12.68 -17.49 -3.44
C THR A 111 -12.09 -16.37 -4.30
N LEU A 112 -10.77 -16.38 -4.52
CA LEU A 112 -10.09 -15.39 -5.35
C LEU A 112 -10.56 -15.45 -6.82
N SER A 113 -10.78 -16.66 -7.35
CA SER A 113 -11.33 -16.88 -8.68
C SER A 113 -12.76 -16.35 -8.82
N ALA A 114 -13.60 -16.57 -7.81
CA ALA A 114 -14.95 -16.00 -7.77
C ALA A 114 -14.92 -14.46 -7.71
N ALA A 115 -14.05 -13.88 -6.89
CA ALA A 115 -13.87 -12.42 -6.80
C ALA A 115 -13.39 -11.82 -8.14
N LEU A 116 -12.45 -12.48 -8.82
CA LEU A 116 -11.99 -12.08 -10.16
C LEU A 116 -13.13 -12.11 -11.18
N HIS A 117 -13.99 -13.13 -11.13
CA HIS A 117 -15.15 -13.20 -12.02
C HIS A 117 -16.12 -12.04 -11.75
N GLN A 118 -16.41 -11.76 -10.48
CA GLN A 118 -17.30 -10.66 -10.09
C GLN A 118 -16.78 -9.29 -10.55
N ILE A 119 -15.50 -8.99 -10.35
CA ILE A 119 -14.95 -7.69 -10.73
C ILE A 119 -14.90 -7.52 -12.26
N ARG A 120 -14.67 -8.60 -13.02
CA ARG A 120 -14.74 -8.58 -14.49
C ARG A 120 -16.16 -8.31 -14.99
N LEU A 121 -17.18 -8.89 -14.34
CA LEU A 121 -18.58 -8.59 -14.66
C LEU A 121 -18.91 -7.12 -14.38
N ALA A 122 -18.52 -6.60 -13.21
CA ALA A 122 -18.72 -5.20 -12.86
C ALA A 122 -18.04 -4.26 -13.87
N PHE A 123 -16.82 -4.56 -14.30
CA PHE A 123 -16.12 -3.80 -15.34
C PHE A 123 -16.90 -3.74 -16.66
N VAL A 124 -17.42 -4.89 -17.12
CA VAL A 124 -18.19 -4.97 -18.37
C VAL A 124 -19.54 -4.26 -18.24
N GLU A 125 -20.19 -4.34 -17.07
CA GLU A 125 -21.44 -3.61 -16.80
C GLU A 125 -21.21 -2.10 -16.88
N VAL A 126 -20.18 -1.57 -16.21
CA VAL A 126 -19.84 -0.15 -16.24
C VAL A 126 -19.42 0.29 -17.64
N GLN A 127 -18.65 -0.52 -18.37
CA GLN A 127 -18.25 -0.21 -19.75
C GLN A 127 -19.44 -0.11 -20.72
N ASN A 128 -20.54 -0.80 -20.44
CA ASN A 128 -21.75 -0.77 -21.27
C ASN A 128 -22.83 0.20 -20.76
N GLN A 129 -22.60 0.90 -19.64
CA GLN A 129 -23.52 1.94 -19.21
C GLN A 129 -23.46 3.10 -20.22
N PRO A 130 -24.59 3.52 -20.79
CA PRO A 130 -24.63 4.69 -21.65
C PRO A 130 -24.29 5.93 -20.81
N ASP A 131 -23.42 6.80 -21.32
CA ASP A 131 -23.16 8.10 -20.69
C ASP A 131 -24.51 8.85 -20.58
N GLU A 132 -25.02 9.02 -19.36
CA GLU A 132 -26.32 9.68 -19.10
C GLU A 132 -26.28 11.20 -19.37
N ASP A 133 -25.22 11.73 -19.95
CA ASP A 133 -24.99 13.17 -20.18
C ASP A 133 -25.54 13.72 -21.53
N ASP A 134 -26.25 12.91 -22.31
CA ASP A 134 -26.81 13.28 -23.64
C ASP A 134 -28.36 13.44 -23.64
N GLN A 135 -28.97 13.92 -22.54
CA GLN A 135 -30.40 14.30 -22.48
C GLN A 135 -30.65 15.76 -22.05
#